data_AF-A0A0W4ZTP8-F1
#
_entry.id   AF-A0A0W4ZTP8-F1
#
_cell.length_a   1.000
_cell.length_b   1.000
_cell.length_c   1.000
_cell.angle_alpha   90.00
_cell.angle_beta   90.00
_cell.angle_gamma   90.00
#
_symmetry.space_group_name_H-M   'P 1'
#
loop_
_entity.id
_entity.type
_entity.pdbx_description
1 polymer ?
#
loop_
_entity_poly.entity_id
_entity_poly.type
_entity_poly.pdbx_seq_one_letter_code
_entity_poly.pdbx_strand_id
1 'polypeptide(L)'
;MTIKEIDKKPVLNDFLWTYQEEPHKTRRHEIIKTHPEVIKLCGHEPLTKYIIFFVVIFQLVSAYLLRNEKWLSIKFFLYAYIFGATANQNIFLAIHELSHNLVFKQPKLNQYFSIFANLPIGVPYSASFKPYHLLHHKYLGEDGTDADLPTKLEAVLLNNVLGKAFFCTFQLFFYAIRPVFIKRLPFTFLHIINLLFQLLFNIILIRLVGTGAFFYLILSSFLAGSLHPCAGHFIAEHFSLVKDKNDAIDTFSYYGILNVLTYNVGYHNEHHDFPFIPWTRLPKLNSIANEFYRNLPYHTSWIYVLWQFITDDRVGLWCRIKRKKGLIRKSQKK
;
A
#
# COMPACT_ATOMS: atom_id res chain seq x y z
N MET A 1 10.92 -34.48 36.24
CA MET A 1 10.63 -34.58 34.80
C MET A 1 9.65 -33.47 34.44
N THR A 2 10.20 -32.27 34.28
CA THR A 2 10.33 -31.51 33.02
C THR A 2 9.02 -30.87 32.58
N ILE A 3 9.03 -29.54 32.74
CA ILE A 3 8.07 -28.57 32.23
C ILE A 3 7.75 -28.93 30.78
N LYS A 4 6.47 -29.14 30.48
CA LYS A 4 5.95 -29.30 29.12
C LYS A 4 6.58 -28.23 28.23
N GLU A 5 7.35 -28.67 27.25
CA GLU A 5 7.76 -27.87 26.11
C GLU A 5 6.50 -27.23 25.53
N ILE A 6 6.31 -25.95 25.84
CA ILE A 6 5.44 -25.09 25.04
C ILE A 6 6.09 -25.13 23.67
N ASP A 7 5.45 -25.83 22.75
CA ASP A 7 5.79 -25.99 21.34
C ASP A 7 6.26 -24.65 20.75
N LYS A 8 7.58 -24.39 20.84
CA LYS A 8 8.22 -23.18 20.34
C LYS A 8 8.33 -23.36 18.84
N LYS A 9 7.23 -23.00 18.15
CA LYS A 9 7.17 -22.97 16.69
C LYS A 9 8.40 -22.25 16.12
N PRO A 10 9.03 -22.78 15.05
CA PRO A 10 10.32 -22.30 14.60
C PRO A 10 10.22 -20.90 13.98
N VAL A 11 11.05 -19.98 14.47
CA VAL A 11 11.32 -18.68 13.85
C VAL A 11 11.81 -18.92 12.41
N LEU A 12 11.24 -18.18 11.45
CA LEU A 12 11.62 -18.28 10.04
C LEU A 12 13.05 -17.74 9.81
N ASN A 13 13.83 -18.44 8.98
CA ASN A 13 15.16 -18.06 8.52
C ASN A 13 15.29 -17.98 6.99
N ASP A 14 14.20 -18.19 6.25
CA ASP A 14 14.07 -17.93 4.83
C ASP A 14 12.60 -17.58 4.52
N PHE A 15 12.34 -17.08 3.31
CA PHE A 15 11.00 -16.77 2.81
C PHE A 15 10.14 -18.03 2.64
N LEU A 16 8.82 -17.82 2.57
CA LEU A 16 7.85 -18.90 2.35
C LEU A 16 7.73 -19.19 0.85
N TRP A 17 8.50 -20.15 0.35
CA TRP A 17 8.50 -20.50 -1.07
C TRP A 17 7.31 -21.38 -1.44
N THR A 18 6.60 -21.01 -2.51
CA THR A 18 5.50 -21.81 -3.08
C THR A 18 5.67 -22.07 -4.57
N TYR A 19 5.14 -23.22 -5.00
CA TYR A 19 5.01 -23.60 -6.42
C TYR A 19 3.60 -23.33 -6.96
N GLN A 20 2.66 -22.93 -6.10
CA GLN A 20 1.30 -22.57 -6.49
C GLN A 20 1.30 -21.22 -7.21
N GLU A 21 0.38 -21.05 -8.16
CA GLU A 21 0.14 -19.73 -8.76
C GLU A 21 -0.45 -18.75 -7.73
N GLU A 22 -0.51 -17.47 -8.08
CA GLU A 22 -1.17 -16.49 -7.22
C GLU A 22 -2.69 -16.76 -7.18
N PRO A 23 -3.33 -16.67 -6.00
CA PRO A 23 -4.69 -17.18 -5.79
C PRO A 23 -5.77 -16.31 -6.45
N HIS A 24 -5.47 -15.05 -6.77
CA HIS A 24 -6.46 -14.07 -7.24
C HIS A 24 -6.92 -14.35 -8.66
N LYS A 25 -6.03 -14.80 -9.56
CA LYS A 25 -6.44 -15.24 -10.89
C LYS A 25 -7.46 -16.38 -10.81
N THR A 26 -7.16 -17.44 -10.06
CA THR A 26 -8.06 -18.61 -9.96
C THR A 26 -9.38 -18.22 -9.33
N ARG A 27 -9.35 -17.53 -8.18
CA ARG A 27 -10.56 -17.09 -7.48
C ARG A 27 -11.41 -16.14 -8.32
N ARG A 28 -10.81 -15.19 -9.04
CA ARG A 28 -11.52 -14.32 -10.01
C ARG A 28 -12.27 -15.14 -11.07
N HIS A 29 -11.64 -16.17 -11.66
CA HIS A 29 -12.31 -17.00 -12.68
C HIS A 29 -13.50 -17.77 -12.09
N GLU A 30 -13.35 -18.33 -10.89
CA GLU A 30 -14.42 -19.06 -10.21
C GLU A 30 -15.58 -18.14 -9.80
N ILE A 31 -15.28 -16.93 -9.32
CA ILE A 31 -16.28 -15.91 -8.99
C ILE A 31 -17.02 -15.49 -10.27
N ILE A 32 -16.34 -15.19 -11.38
CA ILE A 32 -17.01 -14.81 -12.63
C ILE A 32 -17.92 -15.94 -13.15
N LYS A 33 -17.51 -17.20 -12.98
CA LYS A 33 -18.31 -18.36 -13.39
C LYS A 33 -19.57 -18.52 -12.54
N THR A 34 -19.48 -18.26 -11.24
CA THR A 34 -20.58 -18.46 -10.28
C THR A 34 -21.51 -17.25 -10.19
N HIS A 35 -20.93 -16.04 -10.24
CA HIS A 35 -21.58 -14.74 -10.09
C HIS A 35 -21.18 -13.78 -11.22
N PRO A 36 -21.58 -14.04 -12.48
CA PRO A 36 -21.19 -13.21 -13.63
C PRO A 36 -21.63 -11.74 -13.50
N GLU A 37 -22.64 -11.44 -12.67
CA GLU A 37 -23.09 -10.08 -12.39
C GLU A 37 -22.05 -9.18 -11.72
N VAL A 38 -21.02 -9.75 -11.07
CA VAL A 38 -19.92 -8.96 -10.47
C VAL A 38 -19.18 -8.12 -11.49
N ILE A 39 -19.15 -8.54 -12.77
CA ILE A 39 -18.54 -7.77 -13.86
C ILE A 39 -19.23 -6.41 -14.04
N LYS A 40 -20.53 -6.31 -13.70
CA LYS A 40 -21.28 -5.05 -13.77
C LYS A 40 -20.83 -4.04 -12.72
N LEU A 41 -20.08 -4.46 -11.70
CA LEU A 41 -19.49 -3.55 -10.71
C LEU A 41 -18.25 -2.84 -11.25
N CYS A 42 -17.58 -3.38 -12.27
CA CYS A 42 -16.42 -2.77 -12.89
C CYS A 42 -16.76 -1.40 -13.48
N GLY A 43 -15.82 -0.48 -13.42
CA GLY A 43 -15.95 0.83 -14.05
C GLY A 43 -15.32 1.94 -13.24
N HIS A 44 -15.80 3.16 -13.44
CA HIS A 44 -15.23 4.34 -12.81
C HIS A 44 -16.02 4.80 -11.60
N GLU A 45 -15.33 5.52 -10.71
CA GLU A 45 -15.85 6.18 -9.52
C GLU A 45 -15.49 7.67 -9.55
N PRO A 46 -16.35 8.52 -10.12
CA PRO A 46 -16.13 9.95 -10.19
C PRO A 46 -16.05 10.65 -8.84
N LEU A 47 -16.61 10.09 -7.75
CA LEU A 47 -16.53 10.68 -6.42
C LEU A 47 -15.07 10.87 -5.98
N THR A 48 -14.20 9.94 -6.35
CA THR A 48 -12.78 9.93 -5.98
C THR A 48 -12.07 11.24 -6.34
N LYS A 49 -12.37 11.86 -7.50
CA LYS A 49 -11.71 13.12 -7.90
C LYS A 49 -12.08 14.30 -7.00
N TYR A 50 -13.31 14.32 -6.46
CA TYR A 50 -13.76 15.38 -5.56
C TYR A 50 -13.14 15.21 -4.18
N ILE A 51 -13.01 13.97 -3.69
CA ILE A 51 -12.28 13.67 -2.45
C ILE A 51 -10.82 14.10 -2.58
N ILE A 52 -10.15 13.75 -3.68
CA ILE A 52 -8.77 14.16 -3.93
C ILE A 52 -8.63 15.68 -3.90
N PHE A 53 -9.50 16.40 -4.60
CA PHE A 53 -9.47 17.86 -4.63
C PHE A 53 -9.64 18.48 -3.24
N PHE A 54 -10.60 17.96 -2.46
CA PHE A 54 -10.83 18.38 -1.09
C PHE A 54 -9.59 18.12 -0.21
N VAL A 55 -9.00 16.93 -0.26
CA VAL A 55 -7.84 16.57 0.57
C VAL A 55 -6.58 17.35 0.18
N VAL A 56 -6.36 17.60 -1.11
CA VAL A 56 -5.27 18.47 -1.59
C VAL A 56 -5.45 19.88 -1.03
N ILE A 57 -6.64 20.48 -1.17
CA ILE A 57 -6.91 21.81 -0.61
C ILE A 57 -6.71 21.83 0.91
N PHE A 58 -7.25 20.83 1.62
CA PHE A 58 -7.09 20.70 3.06
C PHE A 58 -5.61 20.71 3.47
N GLN A 59 -4.76 19.98 2.75
CA GLN A 59 -3.33 19.97 3.02
C GLN A 59 -2.66 21.31 2.73
N LEU A 60 -3.03 21.99 1.64
CA LEU A 60 -2.46 23.30 1.31
C LEU A 60 -2.87 24.38 2.33
N VAL A 61 -4.13 24.36 2.77
CA VAL A 61 -4.63 25.26 3.83
C VAL A 61 -3.91 24.96 5.14
N SER A 62 -3.77 23.69 5.52
CA SER A 62 -3.05 23.29 6.74
C SER A 62 -1.58 23.73 6.69
N ALA A 63 -0.92 23.54 5.55
CA ALA A 63 0.45 23.99 5.32
C ALA A 63 0.59 25.51 5.47
N TYR A 64 -0.37 26.28 4.91
CA TYR A 64 -0.42 27.73 5.05
C TYR A 64 -0.64 28.14 6.52
N LEU A 65 -1.59 27.53 7.23
CA LEU A 65 -1.89 27.86 8.62
C LEU A 65 -0.72 27.57 9.57
N LEU A 66 0.04 26.51 9.31
CA LEU A 66 1.21 26.11 10.12
C LEU A 66 2.53 26.74 9.66
N ARG A 67 2.54 27.60 8.63
CA ARG A 67 3.77 28.11 7.99
C ARG A 67 4.75 28.81 8.94
N ASN A 68 4.25 29.45 9.99
CA ASN A 68 5.06 30.21 10.97
C ASN A 68 5.32 29.42 12.26
N GLU A 69 4.72 28.24 12.40
CA GLU A 69 4.99 27.37 13.55
C GLU A 69 6.40 26.78 13.43
N LYS A 70 7.09 26.65 14.57
CA LYS A 70 8.38 25.95 14.58
C LYS A 70 8.12 24.49 14.22
N TRP A 71 8.74 24.02 13.14
CA TRP A 71 8.57 22.66 12.61
C TRP A 71 8.93 21.53 13.61
N LEU A 72 9.77 21.82 14.61
CA LEU A 72 10.08 20.89 15.71
C LEU A 72 9.15 21.05 16.94
N SER A 73 8.15 21.93 16.87
CA SER A 73 7.20 22.07 17.97
C SER A 73 6.28 20.85 18.06
N ILE A 74 5.88 20.50 19.28
CA ILE A 74 4.93 19.41 19.52
C ILE A 74 3.59 19.65 18.81
N LYS A 75 3.13 20.92 18.75
CA LYS A 75 1.91 21.32 18.05
C LYS A 75 2.00 20.98 16.56
N PHE A 76 3.09 21.37 15.92
CA PHE A 76 3.33 21.09 14.50
C PHE A 76 3.38 19.59 14.23
N PHE A 77 4.14 18.86 15.04
CA PHE A 77 4.29 17.41 14.90
C PHE A 77 2.95 16.67 15.10
N LEU A 78 2.19 16.99 16.15
CA LEU A 78 0.89 16.34 16.40
C LEU A 78 -0.12 16.63 15.29
N TYR A 79 -0.15 17.87 14.77
CA TYR A 79 -1.05 18.19 13.66
C TYR A 79 -0.65 17.45 12.38
N ALA A 80 0.66 17.42 12.06
CA ALA A 80 1.19 16.66 10.93
C ALA A 80 0.94 15.16 11.08
N TYR A 81 1.01 14.60 12.29
CA TYR A 81 0.75 13.18 12.53
C TYR A 81 -0.74 12.82 12.47
N ILE A 82 -1.62 13.61 13.08
CA ILE A 82 -3.04 13.26 13.16
C ILE A 82 -3.76 13.60 11.85
N PHE A 83 -3.64 14.84 11.39
CA PHE A 83 -4.39 15.33 10.25
C PHE A 83 -3.60 15.20 8.95
N GLY A 84 -2.33 15.62 8.97
CA GLY A 84 -1.47 15.59 7.80
C GLY A 84 -1.22 14.17 7.30
N ALA A 85 -0.84 13.25 8.19
CA ALA A 85 -0.52 11.88 7.85
C ALA A 85 -1.77 11.11 7.40
N THR A 86 -2.91 11.31 8.07
CA THR A 86 -4.20 10.74 7.64
C THR A 86 -4.60 11.24 6.24
N ALA A 87 -4.46 12.54 5.98
CA ALA A 87 -4.74 13.10 4.66
C ALA A 87 -3.77 12.56 3.59
N ASN A 88 -2.48 12.38 3.91
CA ASN A 88 -1.54 11.80 2.95
C ASN A 88 -1.72 10.29 2.76
N GLN A 89 -2.20 9.56 3.77
CA GLN A 89 -2.65 8.19 3.60
C GLN A 89 -3.80 8.09 2.60
N ASN A 90 -4.78 8.99 2.71
CA ASN A 90 -5.82 9.10 1.70
C ASN A 90 -5.22 9.38 0.31
N ILE A 91 -4.33 10.36 0.18
CA ILE A 91 -3.70 10.70 -1.11
C ILE A 91 -2.88 9.54 -1.72
N PHE A 92 -2.13 8.77 -0.91
CA PHE A 92 -1.42 7.59 -1.41
C PHE A 92 -2.38 6.58 -2.03
N LEU A 93 -3.50 6.33 -1.37
CA LEU A 93 -4.51 5.39 -1.84
C LEU A 93 -5.38 5.95 -2.97
N ALA A 94 -5.53 7.27 -3.07
CA ALA A 94 -6.08 7.91 -4.25
C ALA A 94 -5.21 7.69 -5.49
N ILE A 95 -3.88 7.82 -5.36
CA ILE A 95 -2.92 7.53 -6.42
C ILE A 95 -2.96 6.03 -6.79
N HIS A 96 -3.22 5.17 -5.81
CA HIS A 96 -3.53 3.76 -6.04
C HIS A 96 -4.76 3.57 -6.94
N GLU A 97 -5.91 4.16 -6.62
CA GLU A 97 -7.12 4.07 -7.45
C GLU A 97 -6.90 4.63 -8.87
N LEU A 98 -6.17 5.73 -8.99
CA LEU A 98 -5.79 6.33 -10.28
C LEU A 98 -4.88 5.41 -11.11
N SER A 99 -4.06 4.58 -10.46
CA SER A 99 -3.19 3.62 -11.14
C SER A 99 -3.97 2.54 -11.88
N HIS A 100 -5.14 2.16 -11.35
CA HIS A 100 -6.11 1.25 -11.99
C HIS A 100 -7.03 1.94 -13.00
N ASN A 101 -6.89 3.25 -13.19
CA ASN A 101 -7.74 4.10 -14.04
C ASN A 101 -9.21 4.14 -13.59
N LEU A 102 -9.44 4.06 -12.28
CA LEU A 102 -10.79 3.99 -11.71
C LEU A 102 -11.48 5.36 -11.65
N VAL A 103 -10.81 6.48 -11.91
CA VAL A 103 -11.40 7.82 -11.73
C VAL A 103 -11.94 8.39 -13.05
N PHE A 104 -11.16 8.30 -14.13
CA PHE A 104 -11.53 8.81 -15.44
C PHE A 104 -11.57 7.71 -16.50
N LYS A 105 -12.46 7.86 -17.48
CA LYS A 105 -12.54 6.97 -18.66
C LYS A 105 -11.23 6.93 -19.46
N GLN A 106 -10.58 8.09 -19.62
CA GLN A 106 -9.34 8.18 -20.37
C GLN A 106 -8.13 7.89 -19.45
N PRO A 107 -7.28 6.89 -19.75
CA PRO A 107 -6.14 6.54 -18.90
C PRO A 107 -5.15 7.70 -18.68
N LYS A 108 -4.93 8.55 -19.70
CA LYS A 108 -4.06 9.73 -19.58
C LYS A 108 -4.54 10.74 -18.54
N LEU A 109 -5.85 10.94 -18.40
CA LEU A 109 -6.40 11.85 -17.39
C LEU A 109 -6.13 11.33 -15.97
N ASN A 110 -6.19 10.02 -15.74
CA ASN A 110 -5.79 9.44 -14.46
C ASN A 110 -4.30 9.67 -14.16
N GLN A 111 -3.43 9.57 -15.16
CA GLN A 111 -1.99 9.82 -15.02
C GLN A 111 -1.66 11.30 -14.72
N TYR A 112 -2.32 12.24 -15.38
CA TYR A 112 -2.09 13.66 -15.08
C TYR A 112 -2.72 14.07 -13.75
N PHE A 113 -3.90 13.54 -13.45
CA PHE A 113 -4.55 13.80 -12.17
C PHE A 113 -3.81 13.16 -10.99
N SER A 114 -3.08 12.06 -11.19
CA SER A 114 -2.21 11.52 -10.14
C SER A 114 -1.04 12.45 -9.83
N ILE A 115 -0.52 13.19 -10.81
CA ILE A 115 0.51 14.22 -10.56
C ILE A 115 -0.06 15.37 -9.73
N PHE A 116 -1.31 15.79 -9.99
CA PHE A 116 -2.00 16.77 -9.15
C PHE A 116 -2.25 16.23 -7.73
N ALA A 117 -2.75 15.00 -7.60
CA ALA A 117 -2.96 14.35 -6.30
C ALA A 117 -1.64 14.24 -5.51
N ASN A 118 -0.51 14.08 -6.20
CA ASN A 118 0.81 13.96 -5.60
C ASN A 118 1.35 15.25 -4.95
N LEU A 119 0.77 16.43 -5.22
CA LEU A 119 1.32 17.71 -4.74
C LEU A 119 1.57 17.74 -3.21
N PRO A 120 0.64 17.31 -2.35
CA PRO A 120 0.83 17.29 -0.90
C PRO A 120 1.88 16.28 -0.40
N ILE A 121 2.37 15.38 -1.25
CA ILE A 121 3.42 14.42 -0.90
C ILE A 121 4.79 15.13 -0.84
N GLY A 122 4.97 16.20 -1.60
CA GLY A 122 6.22 16.97 -1.64
C GLY A 122 7.36 16.30 -2.43
N VAL A 123 7.25 15.03 -2.80
CA VAL A 123 8.22 14.31 -3.65
C VAL A 123 7.52 13.64 -4.85
N PRO A 124 8.15 13.56 -6.04
CA PRO A 124 7.50 13.07 -7.26
C PRO A 124 7.42 11.54 -7.29
N TYR A 125 6.31 11.00 -6.82
CA TYR A 125 6.13 9.55 -6.63
C TYR A 125 5.14 8.92 -7.62
N SER A 126 4.05 9.62 -7.96
CA SER A 126 2.91 9.04 -8.68
C SER A 126 3.25 8.36 -10.02
N ALA A 127 4.17 8.93 -10.80
CA ALA A 127 4.57 8.38 -12.09
C ALA A 127 5.28 7.02 -11.96
N SER A 128 6.12 6.87 -10.92
CA SER A 128 6.83 5.63 -10.62
C SER A 128 5.90 4.58 -10.01
N PHE A 129 4.93 5.00 -9.20
CA PHE A 129 4.07 4.06 -8.46
C PHE A 129 3.29 3.11 -9.38
N LYS A 130 2.54 3.67 -10.34
CA LYS A 130 1.64 2.89 -11.22
C LYS A 130 2.30 1.66 -11.86
N PRO A 131 3.44 1.76 -12.57
CA PRO A 131 4.01 0.59 -13.24
C PRO A 131 4.52 -0.48 -12.26
N TYR A 132 5.06 -0.11 -11.09
CA TYR A 132 5.43 -1.09 -10.06
C TYR A 132 4.20 -1.75 -9.44
N HIS A 133 3.16 -0.96 -9.16
CA HIS A 133 1.92 -1.47 -8.58
C HIS A 133 1.20 -2.47 -9.49
N LEU A 134 1.13 -2.18 -10.79
CA LEU A 134 0.55 -3.11 -11.76
C LEU A 134 1.39 -4.39 -11.92
N LEU A 135 2.72 -4.30 -11.77
CA LEU A 135 3.57 -5.50 -11.73
C LEU A 135 3.33 -6.34 -10.49
N HIS A 136 3.14 -5.70 -9.33
CA HIS A 136 2.80 -6.38 -8.09
C HIS A 136 1.49 -7.16 -8.21
N HIS A 137 0.41 -6.55 -8.72
CA HIS A 137 -0.84 -7.28 -8.99
C HIS A 137 -0.67 -8.46 -9.97
N LYS A 138 0.16 -8.29 -11.01
CA LYS A 138 0.32 -9.28 -12.07
C LYS A 138 1.26 -10.43 -11.69
N TYR A 139 2.28 -10.15 -10.89
CA TYR A 139 3.36 -11.05 -10.56
C TYR A 139 3.55 -11.16 -9.04
N LEU A 140 2.44 -11.19 -8.29
CA LEU A 140 2.41 -11.20 -6.83
C LEU A 140 3.33 -12.28 -6.25
N GLY A 141 4.29 -11.86 -5.43
CA GLY A 141 5.25 -12.76 -4.81
C GLY A 141 6.34 -13.30 -5.76
N GLU A 142 6.40 -12.91 -7.04
CA GLU A 142 7.44 -13.38 -7.96
C GLU A 142 8.80 -12.73 -7.65
N ASP A 143 9.78 -13.56 -7.28
CA ASP A 143 11.11 -13.11 -6.89
C ASP A 143 11.83 -12.38 -8.05
N GLY A 144 12.35 -11.20 -7.76
CA GLY A 144 13.02 -10.32 -8.74
C GLY A 144 12.09 -9.60 -9.73
N THR A 145 10.77 -9.75 -9.60
CA THR A 145 9.78 -8.97 -10.37
C THR A 145 8.92 -8.12 -9.44
N ASP A 146 8.37 -8.71 -8.38
CA ASP A 146 7.60 -8.00 -7.37
C ASP A 146 8.54 -7.26 -6.41
N ALA A 147 8.63 -5.94 -6.58
CA ALA A 147 9.52 -5.08 -5.81
C ALA A 147 8.99 -4.78 -4.40
N ASP A 148 7.77 -5.21 -4.07
CA ASP A 148 7.19 -5.07 -2.73
C ASP A 148 7.82 -6.06 -1.72
N LEU A 149 8.39 -7.16 -2.21
CA LEU A 149 9.03 -8.18 -1.37
C LEU A 149 10.31 -7.63 -0.71
N PRO A 150 10.50 -7.83 0.61
CA PRO A 150 11.76 -7.55 1.26
C PRO A 150 12.93 -8.35 0.66
N THR A 151 14.12 -7.79 0.76
CA THR A 151 15.35 -8.50 0.39
C THR A 151 15.80 -9.43 1.52
N LYS A 152 16.64 -10.43 1.20
CA LYS A 152 17.27 -11.27 2.23
C LYS A 152 18.10 -10.44 3.21
N LEU A 153 18.80 -9.40 2.72
CA LEU A 153 19.61 -8.51 3.55
C LEU A 153 18.73 -7.76 4.56
N GLU A 154 17.62 -7.16 4.09
CA GLU A 154 16.64 -6.51 4.97
C GLU A 154 16.10 -7.50 6.01
N ALA A 155 15.73 -8.71 5.59
CA ALA A 155 15.17 -9.72 6.49
C ALA A 155 16.19 -10.25 7.51
N VAL A 156 17.48 -10.37 7.17
CA VAL A 156 18.52 -10.74 8.16
C VAL A 156 18.76 -9.60 9.16
N LEU A 157 18.87 -8.36 8.68
CA LEU A 157 19.25 -7.21 9.52
C LEU A 157 18.10 -6.71 10.40
N LEU A 158 16.87 -6.73 9.88
CA LEU A 158 15.73 -6.04 10.48
C LEU A 158 14.77 -6.98 11.22
N ASN A 159 14.95 -8.30 11.17
CA ASN A 159 14.01 -9.25 11.77
C ASN A 159 14.21 -9.46 13.28
N ASN A 160 14.19 -8.35 14.03
CA ASN A 160 14.13 -8.27 15.49
C ASN A 160 13.24 -7.06 15.88
N VAL A 161 12.91 -6.87 17.16
CA VAL A 161 11.96 -5.82 17.59
C VAL A 161 12.38 -4.42 17.11
N LEU A 162 13.65 -4.03 17.31
CA LEU A 162 14.16 -2.72 16.90
C LEU A 162 14.24 -2.58 15.38
N GLY A 163 14.69 -3.64 14.70
CA GLY A 163 14.75 -3.68 13.24
C GLY A 163 13.38 -3.59 12.58
N LYS A 164 12.36 -4.25 13.14
CA LYS A 164 10.98 -4.20 12.65
C LYS A 164 10.34 -2.86 12.94
N ALA A 165 10.61 -2.27 14.11
CA ALA A 165 10.20 -0.89 14.40
C ALA A 165 10.83 0.12 13.43
N PHE A 166 12.12 -0.04 13.11
CA PHE A 166 12.82 0.76 12.10
C PHE A 166 12.19 0.57 10.72
N PHE A 167 11.95 -0.69 10.31
CA PHE A 167 11.28 -1.01 9.05
C PHE A 167 9.93 -0.29 8.93
N CYS A 168 9.05 -0.45 9.91
CA CYS A 168 7.73 0.20 9.92
C CYS A 168 7.79 1.73 10.01
N THR A 169 8.83 2.30 10.65
CA THR A 169 9.00 3.77 10.72
C THR A 169 9.47 4.35 9.38
N PHE A 170 10.32 3.62 8.65
CA PHE A 170 10.94 4.09 7.41
C PHE A 170 10.38 3.39 6.16
N GLN A 171 9.16 2.84 6.24
CA GLN A 171 8.56 1.99 5.22
C GLN A 171 8.59 2.63 3.83
N LEU A 172 8.27 3.93 3.73
CA LEU A 172 8.28 4.67 2.46
C LEU A 172 9.64 4.66 1.77
N PHE A 173 10.74 4.66 2.52
CA PHE A 173 12.08 4.60 1.94
C PHE A 173 12.36 3.23 1.35
N PHE A 174 11.89 2.14 1.96
CA PHE A 174 11.97 0.81 1.35
C PHE A 174 11.17 0.76 0.04
N TYR A 175 9.94 1.28 0.02
CA TYR A 175 9.14 1.36 -1.21
C TYR A 175 9.77 2.24 -2.29
N ALA A 176 10.44 3.34 -1.93
CA ALA A 176 11.05 4.24 -2.90
C ALA A 176 12.38 3.69 -3.45
N ILE A 177 13.20 3.08 -2.58
CA ILE A 177 14.59 2.75 -2.89
C ILE A 177 14.74 1.30 -3.37
N ARG A 178 14.07 0.34 -2.73
CA ARG A 178 14.20 -1.09 -3.06
C ARG A 178 13.93 -1.39 -4.54
N PRO A 179 12.89 -0.82 -5.19
CA PRO A 179 12.62 -1.12 -6.59
C PRO A 179 13.78 -0.79 -7.54
N VAL A 180 14.60 0.23 -7.22
CA VAL A 180 15.77 0.64 -8.01
C VAL A 180 16.83 -0.47 -8.07
N PHE A 181 16.91 -1.32 -7.05
CA PHE A 181 17.85 -2.44 -6.97
C PHE A 181 17.24 -3.76 -7.44
N ILE A 182 15.93 -3.96 -7.26
CA ILE A 182 15.26 -5.23 -7.60
C ILE A 182 14.81 -5.26 -9.04
N LYS A 183 14.14 -4.21 -9.53
CA LYS A 183 13.51 -4.22 -10.84
C LYS A 183 13.50 -2.83 -11.46
N ARG A 184 14.56 -2.46 -12.18
CA ARG A 184 14.59 -1.17 -12.88
C ARG A 184 13.58 -1.14 -14.03
N LEU A 185 12.61 -0.25 -13.93
CA LEU A 185 11.67 0.06 -15.01
C LEU A 185 12.17 1.25 -15.84
N PRO A 186 11.84 1.32 -17.14
CA PRO A 186 12.26 2.41 -17.99
C PRO A 186 11.68 3.73 -17.49
N PHE A 187 12.54 4.76 -17.43
CA PHE A 187 12.12 6.11 -17.14
C PHE A 187 11.39 6.69 -18.36
N THR A 188 10.23 7.31 -18.14
CA THR A 188 9.35 7.79 -19.21
C THR A 188 9.16 9.30 -19.13
N PHE A 189 8.63 9.91 -20.20
CA PHE A 189 8.30 11.34 -20.22
C PHE A 189 7.35 11.76 -19.07
N LEU A 190 6.46 10.87 -18.62
CA LEU A 190 5.58 11.13 -17.48
C LEU A 190 6.37 11.36 -16.18
N HIS A 191 7.50 10.68 -15.99
CA HIS A 191 8.37 10.89 -14.83
C HIS A 191 9.02 12.27 -14.87
N ILE A 192 9.43 12.74 -16.05
CA ILE A 192 9.94 14.12 -16.24
C ILE A 192 8.86 15.12 -15.87
N ILE A 193 7.63 14.97 -16.38
CA ILE A 193 6.51 15.85 -16.05
C ILE A 193 6.25 15.84 -14.54
N ASN A 194 6.16 14.67 -13.90
CA ASN A 194 5.91 14.58 -12.47
C ASN A 194 7.02 15.28 -11.66
N LEU A 195 8.29 15.05 -12.01
CA LEU A 195 9.44 15.67 -11.36
C LEU A 195 9.40 17.19 -11.49
N LEU A 196 9.29 17.71 -12.72
CA LEU A 196 9.30 19.14 -12.97
C LEU A 196 8.10 19.84 -12.32
N PHE A 197 6.91 19.24 -12.39
CA PHE A 197 5.71 19.80 -11.79
C PHE A 197 5.80 19.83 -10.26
N GLN A 198 6.29 18.76 -9.62
CA GLN A 198 6.49 18.73 -8.18
C GLN A 198 7.56 19.73 -7.73
N LEU A 199 8.69 19.82 -8.44
CA LEU A 199 9.74 20.79 -8.13
C LEU A 199 9.25 22.23 -8.26
N LEU A 200 8.55 22.54 -9.36
CA LEU A 200 7.97 23.86 -9.57
C LEU A 200 6.97 24.20 -8.48
N PHE A 201 6.07 23.28 -8.14
CA PHE A 201 5.12 23.47 -7.04
C PHE A 201 5.82 23.72 -5.70
N ASN A 202 6.83 22.90 -5.36
CA ASN A 202 7.58 23.06 -4.11
C ASN A 202 8.29 24.43 -4.06
N ILE A 203 8.92 24.86 -5.16
CA ILE A 203 9.59 26.17 -5.26
C ILE A 203 8.56 27.29 -5.06
N ILE A 204 7.42 27.24 -5.75
CA ILE A 204 6.35 28.23 -5.62
C ILE A 204 5.83 28.28 -4.17
N LEU A 205 5.56 27.12 -3.57
CA LEU A 205 5.09 27.02 -2.19
C LEU A 205 6.08 27.65 -1.21
N ILE A 206 7.37 27.32 -1.33
CA ILE A 206 8.41 27.86 -0.45
C ILE A 206 8.55 29.38 -0.62
N ARG A 207 8.50 29.88 -1.86
CA ARG A 207 8.66 31.32 -2.15
C ARG A 207 7.46 32.15 -1.71
N LEU A 208 6.25 31.63 -1.85
CA LEU A 208 5.01 32.37 -1.55
C LEU A 208 4.51 32.18 -0.11
N VAL A 209 4.74 31.00 0.49
CA VAL A 209 4.18 30.63 1.80
C VAL A 209 5.26 30.46 2.87
N GLY A 210 6.41 29.89 2.49
CA GLY A 210 7.56 29.69 3.38
C GLY A 210 7.94 28.23 3.57
N THR A 211 9.12 28.03 4.15
CA THR A 211 9.70 26.69 4.36
C THR A 211 8.91 25.83 5.35
N GLY A 212 8.25 26.45 6.34
CA GLY A 212 7.39 25.73 7.29
C GLY A 212 6.25 24.97 6.62
N ALA A 213 5.63 25.57 5.59
CA ALA A 213 4.57 24.91 4.80
C ALA A 213 5.10 23.69 4.03
N PHE A 214 6.29 23.81 3.43
CA PHE A 214 6.93 22.67 2.76
C PHE A 214 7.29 21.55 3.74
N PHE A 215 7.87 21.88 4.90
CA PHE A 215 8.17 20.89 5.94
C PHE A 215 6.93 20.20 6.47
N TYR A 216 5.78 20.90 6.55
CA TYR A 216 4.53 20.28 6.94
C TYR A 216 4.12 19.17 5.97
N LEU A 217 4.19 19.43 4.65
CA LEU A 217 3.85 18.44 3.63
C LEU A 217 4.80 17.23 3.65
N ILE A 218 6.11 17.47 3.76
CA ILE A 218 7.12 16.41 3.81
C ILE A 218 6.95 15.57 5.09
N LEU A 219 6.79 16.21 6.24
CA LEU A 219 6.61 15.52 7.52
C LEU A 219 5.31 14.70 7.52
N SER A 220 4.21 15.28 7.03
CA SER A 220 2.93 14.57 6.88
C SER A 220 3.06 13.33 6.01
N SER A 221 3.82 13.43 4.91
CA SER A 221 4.10 12.30 4.02
C SER A 221 4.92 11.23 4.69
N PHE A 222 6.00 11.62 5.37
CA PHE A 222 6.84 10.69 6.11
C PHE A 222 6.01 9.93 7.14
N LEU A 223 5.32 10.65 8.02
CA LEU A 223 4.52 10.08 9.09
C LEU A 223 3.36 9.22 8.57
N ALA A 224 2.78 9.57 7.42
CA ALA A 224 1.75 8.78 6.76
C ALA A 224 2.22 7.34 6.55
N GLY A 225 3.43 7.12 6.05
CA GLY A 225 3.97 5.77 5.88
C GLY A 225 4.91 5.31 6.99
N SER A 226 4.87 5.93 8.17
CA SER A 226 5.60 5.47 9.36
C SER A 226 4.66 4.68 10.29
N LEU A 227 4.88 4.73 11.62
CA LEU A 227 4.00 4.16 12.64
C LEU A 227 2.69 4.94 12.79
N HIS A 228 1.90 5.03 11.72
CA HIS A 228 0.56 5.62 11.71
C HIS A 228 -0.51 4.51 11.64
N PRO A 229 -1.68 4.64 12.29
CA PRO A 229 -2.71 3.59 12.29
C PRO A 229 -3.08 3.05 10.91
N CYS A 230 -3.24 3.94 9.92
CA CYS A 230 -3.54 3.51 8.55
C CYS A 230 -2.36 2.77 7.90
N ALA A 231 -1.12 3.11 8.22
CA ALA A 231 0.08 2.52 7.62
C ALA A 231 0.25 1.02 7.91
N GLY A 232 -0.51 0.48 8.88
CA GLY A 232 -0.55 -0.96 9.09
C GLY A 232 -1.02 -1.74 7.86
N HIS A 233 -1.69 -1.10 6.90
CA HIS A 233 -2.05 -1.72 5.62
C HIS A 233 -0.82 -2.25 4.85
N PHE A 234 0.32 -1.53 4.86
CA PHE A 234 1.58 -1.97 4.21
C PHE A 234 2.09 -3.32 4.71
N ILE A 235 1.74 -3.69 5.94
CA ILE A 235 2.09 -4.99 6.52
C ILE A 235 0.92 -5.97 6.35
N ALA A 236 -0.28 -5.54 6.74
CA ALA A 236 -1.48 -6.36 6.78
C ALA A 236 -1.81 -7.01 5.44
N GLU A 237 -1.56 -6.30 4.35
CA GLU A 237 -1.97 -6.73 3.02
C GLU A 237 -1.24 -8.01 2.57
N HIS A 238 0.08 -8.10 2.75
CA HIS A 238 0.90 -9.15 2.12
C HIS A 238 1.88 -9.89 3.02
N PHE A 239 1.98 -9.53 4.30
CA PHE A 239 2.74 -10.35 5.25
C PHE A 239 1.83 -11.44 5.81
N SER A 240 2.26 -12.70 5.68
CA SER A 240 1.58 -13.84 6.25
C SER A 240 1.75 -13.87 7.77
N LEU A 241 0.85 -13.17 8.47
CA LEU A 241 0.82 -13.11 9.94
C LEU A 241 0.19 -14.37 10.57
N VAL A 242 -0.17 -15.37 9.76
CA VAL A 242 -0.62 -16.68 10.23
C VAL A 242 0.56 -17.43 10.84
N LYS A 243 0.35 -17.99 12.03
CA LYS A 243 1.41 -18.62 12.85
C LYS A 243 1.82 -20.00 12.35
N ASP A 244 1.08 -20.57 11.39
CA ASP A 244 1.41 -21.83 10.74
C ASP A 244 1.92 -21.56 9.32
N LYS A 245 3.08 -22.12 8.98
CA LYS A 245 3.69 -21.97 7.65
C LYS A 245 2.87 -22.70 6.58
N ASN A 246 2.14 -23.75 6.96
CA ASN A 246 1.30 -24.51 6.04
C ASN A 246 0.01 -23.76 5.68
N ASP A 247 -0.41 -22.80 6.51
CA ASP A 247 -1.58 -21.96 6.32
C ASP A 247 -1.21 -20.55 5.81
N ALA A 248 0.02 -20.39 5.31
CA ALA A 248 0.47 -19.10 4.80
C ALA A 248 -0.35 -18.67 3.60
N ILE A 249 -0.86 -17.44 3.63
CA ILE A 249 -1.61 -16.85 2.53
C ILE A 249 -0.96 -15.55 2.03
N ASP A 250 -1.14 -15.26 0.75
CA ASP A 250 -0.46 -14.15 0.07
C ASP A 250 -1.05 -12.79 0.40
N THR A 251 -2.34 -12.76 0.72
CA THR A 251 -3.13 -11.52 0.73
C THR A 251 -4.22 -11.58 1.80
N PHE A 252 -4.24 -10.62 2.72
CA PHE A 252 -5.29 -10.50 3.74
C PHE A 252 -6.17 -9.30 3.44
N SER A 253 -7.47 -9.46 3.69
CA SER A 253 -8.38 -8.33 3.78
C SER A 253 -8.38 -7.75 5.22
N TYR A 254 -8.82 -6.51 5.33
CA TYR A 254 -9.10 -5.77 6.55
C TYR A 254 -10.53 -5.24 6.49
N TYR A 255 -11.34 -5.63 7.48
CA TYR A 255 -12.73 -5.19 7.62
C TYR A 255 -12.90 -4.38 8.90
N GLY A 256 -12.28 -3.18 8.94
CA GLY A 256 -12.41 -2.27 10.07
C GLY A 256 -12.61 -0.82 9.67
N ILE A 257 -12.76 0.04 10.68
CA ILE A 257 -13.24 1.41 10.52
C ILE A 257 -12.30 2.32 9.71
N LEU A 258 -10.99 2.00 9.65
CA LEU A 258 -10.02 2.84 8.94
C LEU A 258 -10.25 2.83 7.43
N ASN A 259 -11.00 1.86 6.87
CA ASN A 259 -11.42 1.83 5.47
C ASN A 259 -12.13 3.12 5.02
N VAL A 260 -12.83 3.80 5.92
CA VAL A 260 -13.49 5.10 5.65
C VAL A 260 -12.48 6.16 5.22
N LEU A 261 -11.24 6.08 5.69
CA LEU A 261 -10.16 7.03 5.39
C LEU A 261 -9.34 6.61 4.17
N THR A 262 -9.42 5.35 3.78
CA THR A 262 -8.47 4.67 2.90
C THR A 262 -9.11 4.01 1.69
N TYR A 263 -10.21 4.60 1.17
CA TYR A 263 -10.87 4.11 -0.04
C TYR A 263 -11.15 2.61 0.01
N ASN A 264 -11.66 2.09 1.14
CA ASN A 264 -11.95 0.67 1.31
C ASN A 264 -10.82 -0.30 0.87
N VAL A 265 -9.55 0.13 0.86
CA VAL A 265 -8.43 -0.70 0.38
C VAL A 265 -8.28 -1.99 1.20
N GLY A 266 -8.78 -1.98 2.45
CA GLY A 266 -8.87 -3.18 3.26
C GLY A 266 -9.68 -4.32 2.63
N TYR A 267 -10.58 -4.07 1.68
CA TYR A 267 -11.14 -5.14 0.84
C TYR A 267 -10.10 -5.62 -0.18
N HIS A 268 -8.95 -6.08 0.31
CA HIS A 268 -7.73 -6.21 -0.47
C HIS A 268 -7.71 -7.49 -1.30
N ASN A 269 -8.25 -8.61 -0.78
CA ASN A 269 -8.47 -9.80 -1.60
C ASN A 269 -9.43 -9.50 -2.75
N GLU A 270 -10.52 -8.81 -2.45
CA GLU A 270 -11.54 -8.39 -3.42
C GLU A 270 -10.93 -7.49 -4.50
N HIS A 271 -10.11 -6.53 -4.06
CA HIS A 271 -9.37 -5.61 -4.93
C HIS A 271 -8.37 -6.35 -5.85
N HIS A 272 -7.56 -7.27 -5.31
CA HIS A 272 -6.63 -8.05 -6.12
C HIS A 272 -7.34 -8.98 -7.11
N ASP A 273 -8.48 -9.54 -6.72
CA ASP A 273 -9.30 -10.35 -7.62
C ASP A 273 -9.89 -9.49 -8.74
N PHE A 274 -10.38 -8.28 -8.43
CA PHE A 274 -11.05 -7.39 -9.37
C PHE A 274 -10.54 -5.94 -9.29
N PRO A 275 -9.33 -5.65 -9.80
CA PRO A 275 -8.70 -4.33 -9.65
C PRO A 275 -9.40 -3.21 -10.46
N PHE A 276 -10.39 -3.58 -11.27
CA PHE A 276 -11.22 -2.65 -12.05
C PHE A 276 -12.59 -2.37 -11.40
N ILE A 277 -12.86 -2.92 -10.22
CA ILE A 277 -14.00 -2.55 -9.38
C ILE A 277 -13.53 -1.45 -8.42
N PRO A 278 -14.17 -0.26 -8.44
CA PRO A 278 -13.74 0.83 -7.57
C PRO A 278 -14.08 0.58 -6.10
N TRP A 279 -13.35 1.25 -5.22
CA TRP A 279 -13.48 1.13 -3.78
C TRP A 279 -14.90 1.20 -3.21
N THR A 280 -15.79 2.03 -3.78
CA THR A 280 -17.19 2.16 -3.34
C THR A 280 -18.00 0.88 -3.52
N ARG A 281 -17.56 -0.01 -4.42
CA ARG A 281 -18.27 -1.24 -4.81
C ARG A 281 -17.59 -2.50 -4.31
N LEU A 282 -16.39 -2.43 -3.73
CA LEU A 282 -15.72 -3.58 -3.11
C LEU A 282 -16.57 -4.24 -2.01
N PRO A 283 -17.27 -3.51 -1.11
CA PRO A 283 -18.19 -4.14 -0.16
C PRO A 283 -19.33 -4.91 -0.85
N LYS A 284 -19.82 -4.41 -2.00
CA LYS A 284 -20.86 -5.09 -2.77
C LYS A 284 -20.33 -6.35 -3.45
N LEU A 285 -19.10 -6.33 -3.96
CA LEU A 285 -18.43 -7.52 -4.46
C LEU A 285 -18.31 -8.59 -3.37
N ASN A 286 -17.82 -8.21 -2.18
CA ASN A 286 -17.74 -9.13 -1.05
C ASN A 286 -19.11 -9.72 -0.69
N SER A 287 -20.17 -8.90 -0.71
CA SER A 287 -21.53 -9.37 -0.41
C SER A 287 -22.08 -10.36 -1.44
N ILE A 288 -21.76 -10.21 -2.73
CA ILE A 288 -22.23 -11.11 -3.79
C ILE A 288 -21.47 -12.44 -3.75
N ALA A 289 -20.14 -12.37 -3.65
CA ALA A 289 -19.25 -13.53 -3.72
C ALA A 289 -18.69 -13.94 -2.33
N ASN A 290 -19.48 -13.74 -1.27
CA ASN A 290 -19.02 -13.87 0.11
C ASN A 290 -18.46 -15.26 0.42
N GLU A 291 -18.99 -16.31 -0.20
CA GLU A 291 -18.53 -17.69 -0.02
C GLU A 291 -17.07 -17.90 -0.42
N PHE A 292 -16.52 -17.06 -1.30
CA PHE A 292 -15.11 -17.07 -1.71
C PHE A 292 -14.19 -16.31 -0.73
N TYR A 293 -14.75 -15.46 0.12
CA TYR A 293 -14.00 -14.56 1.02
C TYR A 293 -14.15 -14.93 2.51
N ARG A 294 -15.32 -15.39 2.95
CA ARG A 294 -15.67 -15.57 4.37
C ARG A 294 -14.76 -16.52 5.16
N ASN A 295 -14.10 -17.45 4.47
CA ASN A 295 -13.19 -18.42 5.06
C ASN A 295 -11.72 -17.98 4.99
N LEU A 296 -11.42 -16.88 4.29
CA LEU A 296 -10.07 -16.34 4.24
C LEU A 296 -9.77 -15.61 5.56
N PRO A 297 -8.56 -15.75 6.12
CA PRO A 297 -8.16 -14.94 7.25
C PRO A 297 -8.14 -13.46 6.88
N TYR A 298 -8.56 -12.62 7.83
CA TYR A 298 -8.64 -11.18 7.68
C TYR A 298 -8.23 -10.47 8.97
N HIS A 299 -7.97 -9.18 8.87
CA HIS A 299 -7.66 -8.30 10.00
C HIS A 299 -8.84 -7.39 10.35
N THR A 300 -8.95 -7.02 11.62
CA THR A 300 -9.91 -6.01 12.10
C THR A 300 -9.24 -4.77 12.67
N SER A 301 -7.91 -4.81 12.88
CA SER A 301 -7.12 -3.70 13.41
C SER A 301 -5.73 -3.64 12.78
N TRP A 302 -5.46 -2.61 11.97
CA TRP A 302 -4.12 -2.32 11.44
C TRP A 302 -3.14 -1.87 12.52
N ILE A 303 -3.62 -1.24 13.60
CA ILE A 303 -2.78 -0.91 14.76
C ILE A 303 -2.27 -2.20 15.41
N TYR A 304 -3.15 -3.18 15.59
CA TYR A 304 -2.75 -4.47 16.14
C TYR A 304 -1.78 -5.21 15.21
N VAL A 305 -1.98 -5.13 13.89
CA VAL A 305 -1.03 -5.68 12.91
C VAL A 305 0.36 -5.06 13.07
N LEU A 306 0.48 -3.74 13.17
CA LEU A 306 1.78 -3.08 13.40
C LEU A 306 2.41 -3.55 14.71
N TRP A 307 1.63 -3.56 15.80
CA TRP A 307 2.12 -4.01 17.10
C TRP A 307 2.59 -5.47 17.06
N GLN A 308 1.78 -6.37 16.50
CA GLN A 308 2.10 -7.80 16.36
C GLN A 308 3.35 -7.99 15.49
N PHE A 309 3.41 -7.31 14.33
CA PHE A 309 4.56 -7.40 13.45
C PHE A 309 5.84 -6.97 14.16
N ILE A 310 5.82 -5.90 14.96
CA ILE A 310 7.01 -5.42 15.66
C ILE A 310 7.39 -6.32 16.85
N THR A 311 6.41 -6.79 17.64
CA THR A 311 6.68 -7.40 18.95
C THR A 311 6.72 -8.93 18.94
N ASP A 312 6.03 -9.60 18.01
CA ASP A 312 5.99 -11.07 17.94
C ASP A 312 7.22 -11.59 17.18
N ASP A 313 8.06 -12.40 17.81
CA ASP A 313 9.29 -12.96 17.22
C ASP A 313 9.02 -14.01 16.12
N ARG A 314 7.80 -14.55 16.06
CA ARG A 314 7.37 -15.49 15.03
C ARG A 314 6.98 -14.80 13.72
N VAL A 315 6.80 -13.48 13.75
CA VAL A 315 6.35 -12.67 12.62
C VAL A 315 7.43 -11.65 12.27
N GLY A 316 7.65 -11.44 10.98
CA GLY A 316 8.55 -10.40 10.52
C GLY A 316 8.84 -10.47 9.03
N LEU A 317 10.04 -10.04 8.64
CA LEU A 317 10.36 -9.81 7.22
C LEU A 317 10.39 -11.10 6.39
N TRP A 318 10.60 -12.25 7.04
CA TRP A 318 10.54 -13.58 6.40
C TRP A 318 9.12 -14.07 6.12
N CYS A 319 8.09 -13.46 6.72
CA CYS A 319 6.69 -13.84 6.56
C CYS A 319 6.10 -13.32 5.23
N ARG A 320 6.84 -13.46 4.13
CA ARG A 320 6.40 -13.11 2.78
C ARG A 320 6.46 -14.35 1.91
N ILE A 321 5.41 -14.58 1.14
CA ILE A 321 5.36 -15.68 0.19
C ILE A 321 6.13 -15.29 -1.07
N LYS A 322 7.01 -16.21 -1.51
CA LYS A 322 7.83 -16.05 -2.72
C LYS A 322 7.58 -17.16 -3.72
N ARG A 323 7.62 -16.80 -4.99
CA ARG A 323 7.49 -17.68 -6.16
C ARG A 323 8.72 -17.56 -7.03
N LYS A 324 9.17 -18.68 -7.60
CA LYS A 324 10.25 -18.67 -8.59
C LYS A 324 9.78 -17.99 -9.87
N LYS A 325 10.67 -17.17 -10.44
CA LYS A 325 10.43 -16.45 -11.69
C LYS A 325 9.99 -17.37 -12.83
N GLY A 326 8.94 -16.97 -13.54
CA GLY A 326 8.45 -17.69 -14.72
C GLY A 326 7.46 -18.82 -14.43
N LEU A 327 7.16 -19.14 -13.17
CA LEU A 327 6.05 -20.03 -12.81
C LEU A 327 4.71 -19.47 -13.33
N ILE A 328 4.49 -18.16 -13.17
CA ILE A 328 3.28 -17.45 -13.60
C ILE A 328 3.13 -17.47 -15.14
N ARG A 329 4.23 -17.48 -15.90
CA ARG A 329 4.19 -17.55 -17.37
C ARG A 329 3.82 -18.94 -17.89
N LYS A 330 4.13 -20.01 -17.14
CA LYS A 330 3.81 -21.38 -17.53
C LYS A 330 2.32 -21.71 -17.34
N SER A 331 1.64 -21.09 -16.36
CA SER A 331 0.19 -21.24 -16.17
C SER A 331 -0.69 -20.37 -17.09
N GLN A 332 -0.08 -19.52 -17.93
CA GLN A 332 -0.79 -18.70 -18.94
C GLN A 332 -0.76 -19.30 -20.35
N LYS A 333 0.00 -20.37 -20.58
CA LYS A 333 0.12 -21.09 -21.87
C LYS A 333 -0.64 -22.42 -21.90
N LYS A 334 -1.23 -22.82 -20.78
CA LYS A 334 -2.23 -23.89 -20.69
C LYS A 334 -3.57 -23.21 -20.46
#